data_AF-A0A530BFK4-F1
#
_entry.id   AF-A0A530BFK4-F1
#
_cell.length_a   1.000
_cell.length_b   1.000
_cell.length_c   1.000
_cell.angle_alpha   90.00
_cell.angle_beta   90.00
_cell.angle_gamma   90.00
#
_symmetry.space_group_name_H-M   'P 1'
#
loop_
_entity.id
_entity.type
_entity.pdbx_description
1 polymer ?
#
loop_
_entity_poly.entity_id
_entity_poly.type
_entity_poly.pdbx_seq_one_letter_code
_entity_poly.pdbx_strand_id
1 'polypeptide(L)'
;ALEDVENATVSLSQERIRNGKLASSAKSYGDAARLERTLYKAGETSLLDVLDAERSAYSADDSVLQSRVSIATDYIALNKALGGGWNGAIDTGRPEIIDVHTGPWLASKTQ
;
A
#
# COMPACT_ATOMS: atom_id res chain seq x y z
N ALA A 1 -17.82 -7.25 -20.63
CA ALA A 1 -18.63 -7.57 -19.43
C ALA A 1 -18.09 -8.80 -18.70
N LEU A 2 -18.22 -10.03 -19.22
CA LEU A 2 -17.66 -11.21 -18.56
C LEU A 2 -16.11 -11.17 -18.49
N GLU A 3 -15.49 -10.78 -19.61
CA GLU A 3 -14.03 -10.61 -19.72
C GLU A 3 -13.47 -9.59 -18.70
N ASP A 4 -14.17 -8.48 -18.47
CA ASP A 4 -13.73 -7.45 -17.50
C ASP A 4 -13.74 -7.97 -16.05
N VAL A 5 -14.74 -8.80 -15.71
CA VAL A 5 -14.86 -9.45 -14.40
C VAL A 5 -13.77 -10.51 -14.22
N GLU A 6 -13.50 -11.30 -15.26
CA GLU A 6 -12.44 -12.31 -15.26
C GLU A 6 -11.07 -11.65 -15.07
N ASN A 7 -10.77 -10.61 -15.86
CA ASN A 7 -9.54 -9.83 -15.75
C ASN A 7 -9.37 -9.23 -14.35
N ALA A 8 -10.40 -8.58 -13.81
CA ALA A 8 -10.34 -7.99 -12.47
C ALA A 8 -10.17 -9.04 -11.35
N THR A 9 -10.80 -10.20 -11.48
CA THR A 9 -10.66 -11.31 -10.52
C THR A 9 -9.26 -11.92 -10.56
N VAL A 10 -8.71 -12.12 -11.76
CA VAL A 10 -7.35 -12.64 -11.96
C VAL A 10 -6.33 -11.66 -11.39
N SER A 11 -6.42 -10.36 -11.71
CA SER A 11 -5.53 -9.33 -11.17
C SER A 11 -5.56 -9.29 -9.64
N LEU A 12 -6.77 -9.25 -9.04
CA LEU A 12 -6.92 -9.23 -7.58
C LEU A 12 -6.30 -10.47 -6.90
N SER A 13 -6.48 -11.65 -7.50
CA SER A 13 -5.92 -12.90 -6.97
C SER A 13 -4.39 -12.91 -7.05
N GLN A 14 -3.84 -12.51 -8.21
CA GLN A 14 -2.39 -12.42 -8.41
C GLN A 14 -1.75 -11.39 -7.49
N GLU A 15 -2.38 -10.22 -7.29
CA GLU A 15 -1.83 -9.17 -6.45
C GLU A 15 -1.84 -9.56 -4.97
N ARG A 16 -2.84 -10.32 -4.50
CA ARG A 16 -2.82 -10.90 -3.14
C ARG A 16 -1.65 -11.85 -2.92
N ILE A 17 -1.35 -12.71 -3.90
CA ILE A 17 -0.19 -13.61 -3.85
C ILE A 17 1.11 -12.80 -3.82
N ARG A 18 1.21 -11.79 -4.69
CA ARG A 18 2.36 -10.87 -4.74
C ARG A 18 2.56 -10.17 -3.40
N ASN A 19 1.50 -9.66 -2.78
CA ASN A 19 1.55 -9.01 -1.48
C ASN A 19 2.12 -9.90 -0.39
N GLY A 20 1.68 -11.18 -0.33
CA GLY A 20 2.21 -12.15 0.62
C GLY A 20 3.71 -12.39 0.46
N LYS A 21 4.21 -12.49 -0.79
CA LYS A 21 5.64 -12.63 -1.08
C LYS A 21 6.43 -11.39 -0.67
N LEU A 22 5.91 -10.21 -0.98
CA LEU A 22 6.52 -8.93 -0.59
C LEU A 22 6.59 -8.79 0.93
N ALA A 23 5.53 -9.17 1.65
CA ALA A 23 5.50 -9.12 3.11
C ALA A 23 6.55 -10.07 3.73
N SER A 24 6.73 -11.26 3.16
CA SER A 24 7.80 -12.18 3.57
C SER A 24 9.19 -11.57 3.33
N SER A 25 9.39 -10.92 2.17
CA SER A 25 10.65 -10.26 1.85
C SER A 25 10.94 -9.08 2.78
N ALA A 26 9.95 -8.23 3.03
CA ALA A 26 10.06 -7.07 3.92
C ALA A 26 10.43 -7.49 5.34
N LYS A 27 9.86 -8.59 5.84
CA LYS A 27 10.27 -9.20 7.11
C LYS A 27 11.75 -9.56 7.12
N SER A 28 12.24 -10.25 6.08
CA SER A 28 13.66 -10.61 5.98
C SER A 28 14.59 -9.40 5.95
N TYR A 29 14.22 -8.33 5.25
CA TYR A 29 15.01 -7.10 5.26
C TYR A 29 14.97 -6.39 6.62
N GLY A 30 13.82 -6.37 7.30
CA GLY A 30 13.72 -5.85 8.67
C GLY A 30 14.56 -6.65 9.67
N ASP A 31 14.68 -7.96 9.47
CA ASP A 31 15.56 -8.82 10.26
C ASP A 31 17.05 -8.52 9.99
N ALA A 32 17.43 -8.29 8.73
CA ALA A 32 18.78 -7.88 8.35
C ALA A 32 19.16 -6.51 8.95
N ALA A 33 18.28 -5.51 8.85
CA ALA A 33 18.51 -4.19 9.44
C ALA A 33 18.72 -4.25 10.97
N ARG A 34 17.96 -5.11 11.65
CA ARG A 34 18.13 -5.35 13.10
C ARG A 34 19.45 -6.06 13.43
N LEU A 35 19.90 -6.98 12.58
CA LEU A 35 21.19 -7.65 12.73
C LEU A 35 22.34 -6.64 12.56
N GLU A 36 22.33 -5.85 11.48
CA GLU A 36 23.35 -4.81 11.25
C GLU A 36 23.41 -3.81 12.40
N ARG A 37 22.25 -3.38 12.92
CA ARG A 37 22.20 -2.51 14.10
C ARG A 37 22.85 -3.14 15.33
N THR A 38 22.75 -4.47 15.48
CA THR A 38 23.38 -5.21 16.57
C THR A 38 24.89 -5.31 16.39
N LEU A 39 25.35 -5.64 15.17
CA LEU A 39 26.76 -5.68 14.82
C LEU A 39 27.43 -4.31 14.99
N TYR A 40 26.74 -3.22 14.63
CA TYR A 40 27.27 -1.87 14.76
C TYR A 40 27.48 -1.49 16.23
N LYS A 41 26.52 -1.86 17.09
CA LYS A 41 26.64 -1.66 18.54
C LYS A 41 27.77 -2.49 19.16
N ALA A 42 28.07 -3.64 18.57
CA ALA A 42 29.20 -4.47 18.95
C ALA A 42 30.55 -3.98 18.37
N GLY A 43 30.53 -3.03 17.42
CA GLY A 43 31.72 -2.52 16.73
C GLY A 43 32.20 -3.38 15.55
N GLU A 44 31.37 -4.33 15.09
CA GLU A 44 31.71 -5.33 14.07
C GLU A 44 31.37 -4.90 12.63
N THR A 45 30.58 -3.84 12.46
CA THR A 45 30.17 -3.31 11.15
C THR A 45 30.16 -1.79 11.17
N SER A 46 30.12 -1.15 10.00
CA SER A 46 30.10 0.31 9.91
C SER A 46 28.68 0.88 10.02
N LEU A 47 28.56 2.17 10.35
CA LEU A 47 27.25 2.85 10.32
C LEU A 47 26.63 2.85 8.91
N LEU A 48 27.45 2.82 7.86
CA LEU A 48 26.97 2.79 6.48
C LEU A 48 26.23 1.49 6.16
N ASP A 49 26.72 0.36 6.66
CA ASP A 49 26.10 -0.95 6.47
C ASP A 49 24.70 -1.00 7.12
N VAL A 50 24.58 -0.39 8.31
CA VAL A 50 23.28 -0.24 8.98
C VAL A 50 22.30 0.59 8.15
N LEU A 51 22.77 1.73 7.64
CA LEU A 51 21.92 2.63 6.84
C LEU A 51 21.50 1.98 5.52
N ASP A 52 22.37 1.18 4.90
CA ASP A 52 22.03 0.46 3.67
C ASP A 52 20.99 -0.65 3.93
N ALA A 53 21.14 -1.39 5.03
CA ALA A 53 20.15 -2.39 5.44
C ALA A 53 18.80 -1.75 5.81
N GLU A 54 18.80 -0.62 6.52
CA GLU A 54 17.57 0.14 6.83
C GLU A 54 16.91 0.68 5.56
N ARG A 55 17.68 1.22 4.62
CA ARG A 55 17.17 1.67 3.31
C ARG A 55 16.52 0.52 2.54
N SER A 56 17.14 -0.65 2.54
CA SER A 56 16.60 -1.85 1.89
C SER A 56 15.30 -2.31 2.55
N ALA A 57 15.23 -2.29 3.88
CA ALA A 57 14.01 -2.59 4.64
C ALA A 57 12.88 -1.63 4.29
N TYR A 58 13.14 -0.32 4.27
CA TYR A 58 12.13 0.67 3.90
C TYR A 58 11.65 0.51 2.45
N SER A 59 12.54 0.21 1.51
CA SER A 59 12.16 -0.05 0.12
C SER A 59 11.27 -1.29 -0.01
N ALA A 60 11.50 -2.32 0.82
CA ALA A 60 10.68 -3.52 0.83
C ALA A 60 9.29 -3.26 1.45
N ASP A 61 9.23 -2.49 2.54
CA ASP A 61 7.96 -2.06 3.15
C ASP A 61 7.14 -1.20 2.19
N ASP A 62 7.77 -0.27 1.48
CA ASP A 62 7.10 0.55 0.45
C ASP A 62 6.48 -0.33 -0.65
N SER A 63 7.19 -1.37 -1.09
CA SER A 63 6.67 -2.32 -2.07
C SER A 63 5.42 -3.06 -1.56
N VAL A 64 5.37 -3.41 -0.27
CA VAL A 64 4.17 -4.01 0.36
C VAL A 64 3.02 -3.01 0.37
N LEU A 65 3.27 -1.74 0.69
CA LEU A 65 2.25 -0.69 0.70
C LEU A 65 1.69 -0.42 -0.70
N GLN A 66 2.55 -0.28 -1.70
CA GLN A 66 2.14 -0.14 -3.10
C GLN A 66 1.28 -1.33 -3.55
N SER A 67 1.68 -2.54 -3.19
CA SER A 67 0.89 -3.75 -3.48
C SER A 67 -0.48 -3.74 -2.80
N ARG A 68 -0.60 -3.24 -1.57
CA ARG A 68 -1.90 -3.07 -0.89
C ARG A 68 -2.80 -2.06 -1.61
N VAL A 69 -2.22 -0.97 -2.13
CA VAL A 69 -2.96 0.00 -2.96
C VAL A 69 -3.46 -0.65 -4.25
N SER A 70 -2.64 -1.49 -4.89
CA SER A 70 -3.06 -2.25 -6.06
C SER A 70 -4.22 -3.20 -5.75
N ILE A 71 -4.17 -3.97 -4.64
CA ILE A 71 -5.29 -4.82 -4.19
C ILE A 71 -6.58 -4.00 -4.05
N ALA A 72 -6.51 -2.83 -3.42
CA ALA A 72 -7.68 -1.97 -3.23
C ALA A 72 -8.24 -1.48 -4.57
N THR A 73 -7.36 -1.13 -5.51
CA THR A 73 -7.73 -0.69 -6.86
C THR A 73 -8.38 -1.81 -7.66
N ASP A 74 -7.80 -3.01 -7.63
CA ASP A 74 -8.34 -4.21 -8.29
C ASP A 74 -9.71 -4.60 -7.72
N TYR A 75 -9.88 -4.47 -6.41
CA TYR A 75 -11.16 -4.70 -5.75
C TYR A 75 -12.23 -3.71 -6.21
N ILE A 76 -11.90 -2.42 -6.33
CA ILE A 76 -12.81 -1.40 -6.88
C ILE A 76 -13.15 -1.73 -8.34
N ALA A 77 -12.16 -2.09 -9.16
CA ALA A 77 -12.36 -2.47 -10.56
C ALA A 77 -13.31 -3.67 -10.70
N LEU A 78 -13.14 -4.70 -9.86
CA LEU A 78 -14.03 -5.86 -9.83
C LEU A 78 -15.47 -5.47 -9.49
N ASN A 79 -15.67 -4.64 -8.46
CA ASN A 79 -17.02 -4.17 -8.09
C ASN A 79 -17.68 -3.35 -9.22
N LYS A 80 -16.91 -2.52 -9.93
CA LYS A 80 -17.39 -1.80 -11.11
C LYS A 80 -17.79 -2.75 -12.24
N ALA A 81 -16.99 -3.78 -12.51
CA ALA A 81 -17.26 -4.77 -13.56
C ALA A 81 -18.48 -5.65 -13.26
N LEU A 82 -18.73 -5.96 -11.99
CA LEU A 82 -19.88 -6.75 -11.53
C LEU A 82 -21.22 -6.00 -11.56
N GLY A 83 -21.23 -4.73 -11.98
CA GLY A 83 -22.47 -3.95 -12.14
C GLY A 83 -22.75 -2.93 -11.04
N GLY A 84 -21.78 -2.65 -10.15
CA GLY A 84 -21.87 -1.57 -9.16
C GLY A 84 -21.92 -0.14 -9.75
N GLY A 85 -22.09 0.00 -11.07
CA GLY A 85 -22.27 1.28 -11.77
C GLY A 85 -23.29 1.24 -12.92
N TRP A 86 -24.16 0.22 -13.00
CA TRP A 86 -25.07 0.02 -14.13
C TRP A 86 -26.55 0.34 -13.84
N ASN A 87 -26.91 0.79 -12.64
CA ASN A 87 -28.32 0.94 -12.22
C ASN A 87 -28.70 2.28 -11.58
N GLY A 88 -28.01 3.38 -11.87
CA GLY A 88 -28.51 4.70 -11.49
C GLY A 88 -27.74 5.81 -12.18
N ALA A 89 -28.45 6.75 -12.82
CA ALA A 89 -27.86 7.95 -13.37
C ALA A 89 -26.93 8.59 -12.33
N ILE A 90 -25.65 8.75 -12.69
CA ILE A 90 -24.72 9.57 -11.90
C ILE A 90 -25.25 11.00 -12.02
N ASP A 91 -25.92 11.50 -10.98
CA ASP A 91 -26.30 12.90 -10.88
C ASP A 91 -25.03 13.73 -10.73
N THR A 92 -24.49 14.19 -11.85
CA THR A 92 -23.31 15.07 -11.90
C THR A 92 -23.55 16.43 -11.21
N GLY A 93 -24.79 16.73 -10.80
CA GLY A 93 -25.16 17.91 -10.02
C GLY A 93 -24.92 17.78 -8.52
N ARG A 94 -24.61 16.58 -7.99
CA ARG A 94 -24.28 16.37 -6.58
C ARG A 94 -22.98 15.57 -6.44
N PRO A 95 -21.92 16.14 -5.84
CA PRO A 95 -20.73 15.36 -5.52
C PRO A 95 -21.11 14.26 -4.51
N GLU A 96 -20.99 13.00 -4.91
CA GLU A 96 -21.23 11.82 -4.06
C GLU A 96 -20.18 11.71 -2.93
N ILE A 97 -19.00 12.30 -3.15
CA ILE A 97 -17.94 12.43 -2.16
C ILE A 97 -17.81 13.91 -1.79
N ILE A 98 -18.35 14.27 -0.63
CA ILE A 98 -18.03 15.54 0.03
C ILE A 98 -16.90 15.25 1.00
N ASP A 99 -15.69 15.63 0.62
CA ASP A 99 -14.49 15.44 1.43
C ASP A 99 -14.49 16.45 2.59
N VAL A 100 -15.22 16.13 3.66
CA VAL A 100 -15.42 17.01 4.82
C VAL A 100 -14.21 17.07 5.76
N HIS A 101 -13.20 16.20 5.58
CA HIS A 101 -12.13 15.99 6.57
C HIS A 101 -10.69 16.11 6.04
N THR A 102 -10.49 16.43 4.75
CA THR A 102 -9.14 16.58 4.16
C THR A 102 -8.64 18.04 4.13
N GLY A 103 -9.35 18.97 4.76
CA GLY A 103 -8.87 20.35 4.94
C GLY A 103 -7.68 20.44 5.93
N PRO A 104 -6.76 21.40 5.76
CA PRO A 104 -5.68 21.63 6.73
C PRO A 104 -6.26 21.99 8.10
N TRP A 105 -5.90 21.22 9.13
CA TRP A 105 -6.25 21.49 10.52
C TRP A 105 -5.44 22.69 11.01
N LEU A 106 -5.94 23.90 10.78
CA LEU A 106 -5.36 25.11 11.36
C LEU A 106 -5.63 25.10 12.87
N ALA A 107 -4.59 24.86 13.67
CA ALA A 107 -4.68 24.92 15.12
C ALA A 107 -5.20 26.30 15.55
N SER A 108 -6.37 26.34 16.19
CA SER A 108 -6.89 27.58 16.77
C SER A 108 -5.98 28.00 17.93
N LYS A 109 -5.47 29.23 17.88
CA LYS A 109 -4.82 29.84 19.04
C LYS A 109 -5.91 30.18 20.05
N THR A 110 -5.91 29.48 21.17
CA THR A 110 -6.64 29.87 22.38
C THR A 110 -6.07 31.20 22.87
N GLN A 111 -6.93 32.21 22.98
CA GLN A 111 -6.70 33.45 23.72
C GLN A 111 -7.48 33.39 25.03
#